data_AF-A0A558G148-F1
#
_entry.id   AF-A0A558G148-F1
#
_cell.length_a   1.000
_cell.length_b   1.000
_cell.length_c   1.000
_cell.angle_alpha   90.00
_cell.angle_beta   90.00
_cell.angle_gamma   90.00
#
_symmetry.space_group_name_H-M   'P 1'
#
loop_
_entity.id
_entity.type
_entity.pdbx_description
1 polymer ?
#
loop_
_entity_poly.entity_id
_entity_poly.type
_entity_poly.pdbx_seq_one_letter_code
_entity_poly.pdbx_strand_id
1 'polypeptide(L)'
;AVPVMQFSIARGGDWIDQQTAQATGTAVDKVTSIKEDDFQLDFRTDVGGVEGALSIYYENLLDYVIENIEREVDEEDIEEGLDVPVVVTGGTSSPEGFEELFEHHLEDSTIPFSVNEVRSIDRPLYSVARGSLVAARSEEESDGSASDPEPEAEAAPESN
;
A
#
# COMPACT_ATOMS: atom_id res chain seq x y z
N ALA A 1 4.51 13.63 10.40
CA ALA A 1 5.03 12.39 11.02
C ALA A 1 6.12 11.83 10.12
N VAL A 2 7.19 11.27 10.68
CA VAL A 2 8.24 10.62 9.91
C VAL A 2 7.89 9.13 9.84
N PRO A 3 7.92 8.48 8.66
CA PRO A 3 7.65 7.04 8.56
C PRO A 3 8.71 6.26 9.35
N VAL A 4 8.28 5.19 10.04
CA VAL A 4 9.19 4.29 10.77
C VAL A 4 9.96 3.41 9.79
N MET A 5 9.29 2.93 8.73
CA MET A 5 9.88 2.12 7.67
C MET A 5 9.21 2.43 6.32
N GLN A 6 9.93 2.25 5.22
CA GLN A 6 9.38 2.34 3.87
C GLN A 6 10.19 1.48 2.90
N PHE A 7 9.51 0.64 2.13
CA PHE A 7 10.12 -0.14 1.07
C PHE A 7 9.24 -0.14 -0.19
N SER A 8 9.77 -0.72 -1.27
CA SER A 8 9.05 -0.90 -2.53
C SER A 8 9.48 -2.17 -3.22
N ILE A 9 8.58 -2.77 -3.98
CA ILE A 9 8.83 -3.99 -4.76
C ILE A 9 8.57 -3.76 -6.25
N ALA A 10 9.29 -4.50 -7.10
CA ALA A 10 9.13 -4.45 -8.56
C ALA A 10 8.07 -5.43 -9.10
N ARG A 11 7.06 -5.76 -8.29
CA ARG A 11 5.94 -6.65 -8.67
C ARG A 11 4.60 -6.02 -8.28
N GLY A 12 3.59 -6.21 -9.12
CA GLY A 12 2.23 -5.68 -8.94
C GLY A 12 1.30 -6.23 -10.02
N GLY A 13 0.20 -5.54 -10.31
CA GLY A 13 -0.81 -5.98 -11.27
C GLY A 13 -0.28 -6.33 -12.66
N ASP A 14 0.61 -5.51 -13.23
CA ASP A 14 1.18 -5.77 -14.56
C ASP A 14 2.09 -7.00 -14.57
N TRP A 15 2.76 -7.28 -13.46
CA TRP A 15 3.58 -8.48 -13.32
C TRP A 15 2.70 -9.72 -13.31
N ILE A 16 1.59 -9.70 -12.58
CA ILE A 16 0.58 -10.77 -12.55
C ILE A 16 0.06 -11.07 -13.97
N ASP A 17 -0.28 -10.02 -14.73
CA ASP A 17 -0.79 -10.18 -16.09
C ASP A 17 0.23 -10.84 -17.02
N GLN A 18 1.49 -10.42 -16.93
CA GLN A 18 2.59 -10.99 -17.72
C GLN A 18 2.85 -12.45 -17.38
N GLN A 19 2.88 -12.81 -16.09
CA GLN A 19 3.12 -14.17 -15.67
C GLN A 19 1.96 -15.11 -16.07
N THR A 20 0.73 -14.64 -15.87
CA THR A 20 -0.49 -15.39 -16.26
C THR A 20 -0.55 -15.59 -17.77
N ALA A 21 -0.24 -14.57 -18.56
CA ALA A 21 -0.17 -14.66 -20.02
C ALA A 21 0.88 -15.70 -20.46
N GLN A 22 2.06 -15.68 -19.84
CA GLN A 22 3.12 -16.64 -20.12
C GLN A 22 2.70 -18.08 -19.77
N ALA A 23 2.06 -18.28 -18.62
CA ALA A 23 1.65 -19.61 -18.16
C ALA A 23 0.51 -20.21 -18.98
N THR A 24 -0.45 -19.37 -19.42
CA THR A 24 -1.65 -19.84 -20.11
C THR A 24 -1.56 -19.77 -21.64
N GLY A 25 -0.54 -19.09 -22.17
CA GLY A 25 -0.44 -18.79 -23.60
C GLY A 25 -1.48 -17.78 -24.10
N THR A 26 -2.17 -17.10 -23.18
CA THR A 26 -3.16 -16.05 -23.49
C THR A 26 -2.44 -14.72 -23.70
N ALA A 27 -2.93 -13.89 -24.62
CA ALA A 27 -2.37 -12.56 -24.83
C ALA A 27 -2.56 -11.67 -23.58
N VAL A 28 -1.55 -10.85 -23.24
CA VAL A 28 -1.52 -10.04 -22.00
C VAL A 28 -2.72 -9.11 -21.90
N ASP A 29 -3.08 -8.43 -22.98
CA ASP A 29 -4.26 -7.56 -23.07
C ASP A 29 -5.56 -8.28 -22.74
N LYS A 30 -5.69 -9.55 -23.17
CA LYS A 30 -6.83 -10.39 -22.82
C LYS A 30 -6.80 -10.82 -21.35
N VAL A 31 -5.64 -11.10 -20.78
CA VAL A 31 -5.49 -11.41 -19.36
C VAL A 31 -5.88 -10.21 -18.50
N THR A 32 -5.34 -9.03 -18.80
CA THR A 32 -5.69 -7.78 -18.11
C THR A 32 -7.20 -7.54 -18.18
N SER A 33 -7.80 -7.70 -19.35
CA SER A 33 -9.26 -7.57 -19.50
C SER A 33 -10.04 -8.57 -18.66
N ILE A 34 -9.57 -9.80 -18.48
CA ILE A 34 -10.24 -10.79 -17.62
C ILE A 34 -10.09 -10.40 -16.14
N LYS A 35 -8.88 -10.01 -15.72
CA LYS A 35 -8.59 -9.60 -14.34
C LYS A 35 -9.38 -8.36 -13.93
N GLU A 36 -9.58 -7.40 -14.83
CA GLU A 36 -10.21 -6.11 -14.53
C GLU A 36 -11.75 -6.11 -14.71
N ASP A 37 -12.35 -7.22 -15.18
CA ASP A 37 -13.80 -7.33 -15.41
C ASP A 37 -14.51 -7.93 -14.18
N ASP A 38 -14.68 -9.26 -14.12
CA ASP A 38 -15.42 -9.96 -13.07
C ASP A 38 -14.54 -10.97 -12.27
N PHE A 39 -13.22 -10.83 -12.32
CA PHE A 39 -12.31 -11.74 -11.62
C PHE A 39 -12.38 -11.54 -10.09
N GLN A 40 -12.50 -12.66 -9.37
CA GLN A 40 -12.53 -12.70 -7.92
C GLN A 40 -11.49 -13.68 -7.37
N LEU A 41 -10.87 -13.32 -6.25
CA LEU A 41 -9.93 -14.14 -5.50
C LEU A 41 -10.68 -15.04 -4.50
N ASP A 42 -11.54 -15.92 -5.02
CA ASP A 42 -12.36 -16.82 -4.20
C ASP A 42 -11.86 -18.27 -4.15
N PHE A 43 -10.84 -18.59 -4.97
CA PHE A 43 -10.25 -19.93 -5.14
C PHE A 43 -11.26 -21.05 -5.47
N ARG A 44 -12.45 -20.68 -5.95
CA ARG A 44 -13.49 -21.63 -6.38
C ARG A 44 -13.36 -22.00 -7.85
N THR A 45 -12.64 -21.18 -8.61
CA THR A 45 -12.43 -21.38 -10.05
C THR A 45 -11.43 -22.48 -10.32
N ASP A 46 -11.69 -23.29 -11.37
CA ASP A 46 -10.80 -24.38 -11.77
C ASP A 46 -9.40 -23.87 -12.13
N VAL A 47 -8.38 -24.55 -11.59
CA VAL A 47 -6.94 -24.23 -11.72
C VAL A 47 -6.44 -24.27 -13.18
N GLY A 48 -7.26 -24.74 -14.14
CA GLY A 48 -6.88 -24.95 -15.53
C GLY A 48 -7.05 -23.75 -16.48
N GLY A 49 -7.51 -22.59 -16.00
CA GLY A 49 -7.83 -21.42 -16.82
C GLY A 49 -7.00 -20.17 -16.52
N VAL A 50 -7.32 -19.07 -17.20
CA VAL A 50 -6.72 -17.74 -16.96
C VAL A 50 -6.97 -17.29 -15.52
N GLU A 51 -8.19 -17.45 -15.02
CA GLU A 51 -8.57 -17.07 -13.66
C GLU A 51 -7.84 -17.91 -12.61
N GLY A 52 -7.73 -19.22 -12.79
CA GLY A 52 -6.94 -20.08 -11.91
C GLY A 52 -5.45 -19.68 -11.88
N ALA A 53 -4.88 -19.34 -13.04
CA ALA A 53 -3.52 -18.82 -13.12
C ALA A 53 -3.39 -17.43 -12.47
N LEU A 54 -4.38 -16.53 -12.63
CA LEU A 54 -4.42 -15.24 -11.93
C LEU A 54 -4.38 -15.45 -10.41
N SER A 55 -5.23 -16.33 -9.86
CA SER A 55 -5.24 -16.64 -8.43
C SER A 55 -3.87 -17.12 -7.94
N ILE A 56 -3.22 -18.04 -8.68
CA ILE A 56 -1.87 -18.51 -8.35
C ILE A 56 -0.85 -17.36 -8.37
N TYR A 57 -0.90 -16.46 -9.34
CA TYR A 57 0.07 -15.36 -9.39
C TYR A 57 -0.22 -14.24 -8.40
N TYR A 58 -1.47 -14.09 -7.96
CA TYR A 58 -1.81 -13.28 -6.79
C TYR A 58 -1.21 -13.87 -5.50
N GLU A 59 -1.38 -15.17 -5.25
CA GLU A 59 -0.74 -15.88 -4.13
C GLU A 59 0.78 -15.62 -4.11
N ASN A 60 1.46 -15.88 -5.24
CA ASN A 60 2.90 -15.66 -5.36
C ASN A 60 3.32 -14.18 -5.17
N LEU A 61 2.45 -13.22 -5.53
CA LEU A 61 2.71 -11.82 -5.26
C LEU A 61 2.65 -11.54 -3.76
N LEU A 62 1.63 -12.06 -3.08
CA LEU A 62 1.42 -11.84 -1.67
C LEU A 62 2.50 -12.50 -0.82
N ASP A 63 2.87 -13.75 -1.12
CA ASP A 63 4.03 -14.42 -0.50
C ASP A 63 5.27 -13.51 -0.57
N TYR A 64 5.56 -12.98 -1.77
CA TYR A 64 6.70 -12.11 -1.97
C TYR A 64 6.57 -10.77 -1.23
N VAL A 65 5.37 -10.21 -1.10
CA VAL A 65 5.15 -8.99 -0.31
C VAL A 65 5.40 -9.27 1.17
N ILE A 66 4.84 -10.35 1.70
CA ILE A 66 5.00 -10.75 3.10
C ILE A 66 6.46 -11.00 3.45
N GLU A 67 7.19 -11.77 2.63
CA GLU A 67 8.63 -12.00 2.82
C GLU A 67 9.42 -10.68 2.90
N ASN A 68 9.02 -9.67 2.14
CA ASN A 68 9.66 -8.35 2.20
C ASN A 68 9.22 -7.56 3.44
N ILE A 69 7.96 -7.67 3.88
CA ILE A 69 7.50 -7.05 5.12
C ILE A 69 8.27 -7.63 6.30
N GLU A 70 8.33 -8.97 6.43
CA GLU A 70 9.07 -9.65 7.51
C GLU A 70 10.52 -9.18 7.57
N ARG A 71 11.21 -9.17 6.43
CA ARG A 71 12.60 -8.73 6.35
C ARG A 71 12.78 -7.27 6.80
N GLU A 72 11.92 -6.37 6.33
CA GLU A 72 12.05 -4.94 6.65
C GLU A 72 11.68 -4.65 8.11
N VAL A 73 10.71 -5.41 8.66
CA VAL A 73 10.32 -5.31 10.06
C VAL A 73 11.45 -5.82 10.98
N ASP A 74 12.12 -6.90 10.60
CA ASP A 74 13.29 -7.43 11.30
C ASP A 74 14.49 -6.45 11.23
N GLU A 75 14.69 -5.76 10.10
CA GLU A 75 15.78 -4.80 9.90
C GLU A 75 15.60 -3.51 10.72
N GLU A 76 14.36 -3.07 10.94
CA GLU A 76 14.04 -1.81 11.63
C GLU A 76 13.72 -1.97 13.13
N ASP A 77 13.90 -3.18 13.70
CA ASP A 77 13.69 -3.49 15.13
C ASP A 77 12.31 -3.00 15.66
N ILE A 78 11.22 -3.32 14.94
CA ILE A 78 9.86 -2.88 15.29
C ILE A 78 9.40 -3.48 16.63
N GLU A 79 8.69 -2.69 17.42
CA GLU A 79 8.17 -3.09 18.75
C GLU A 79 7.17 -4.26 18.67
N GLU A 80 7.35 -5.23 19.59
CA GLU A 80 6.52 -6.42 19.68
C GLU A 80 5.16 -6.16 20.36
N GLY A 81 4.15 -6.95 19.99
CA GLY A 81 2.84 -6.96 20.66
C GLY A 81 1.96 -5.75 20.33
N LEU A 82 2.27 -5.03 19.25
CA LEU A 82 1.41 -3.99 18.71
C LEU A 82 0.19 -4.59 18.02
N ASP A 83 -0.87 -3.79 18.03
CA ASP A 83 -2.18 -4.10 17.48
C ASP A 83 -2.44 -3.15 16.30
N VAL A 84 -2.13 -3.60 15.08
CA VAL A 84 -1.98 -2.72 13.91
C VAL A 84 -3.10 -2.92 12.88
N PRO A 85 -3.88 -1.88 12.55
CA PRO A 85 -4.81 -1.95 11.41
C PRO A 85 -4.04 -1.77 10.10
N VAL A 86 -4.33 -2.61 9.12
CA VAL A 86 -3.71 -2.60 7.79
C VAL A 86 -4.69 -2.05 6.77
N VAL A 87 -4.20 -1.12 5.95
CA VAL A 87 -5.00 -0.50 4.89
C VAL A 87 -4.38 -0.81 3.54
N VAL A 88 -5.14 -1.46 2.67
CA VAL A 88 -4.72 -1.79 1.30
C VAL A 88 -5.28 -0.77 0.31
N THR A 89 -4.47 -0.45 -0.71
CA THR A 89 -4.83 0.52 -1.74
C THR A 89 -4.09 0.24 -3.05
N GLY A 90 -4.55 0.88 -4.13
CA GLY A 90 -4.01 0.70 -5.48
C GLY A 90 -4.88 -0.20 -6.36
N GLY A 91 -4.52 -0.30 -7.64
CA GLY A 91 -5.26 -1.11 -8.61
C GLY A 91 -5.08 -2.62 -8.40
N THR A 92 -3.88 -3.02 -7.97
CA THR A 92 -3.57 -4.44 -7.74
C THR A 92 -4.49 -5.08 -6.70
N SER A 93 -4.89 -4.32 -5.66
CA SER A 93 -5.78 -4.79 -4.59
C SER A 93 -7.26 -4.65 -4.91
N SER A 94 -7.63 -4.36 -6.16
CA SER A 94 -9.03 -4.12 -6.55
C SER A 94 -9.90 -5.37 -6.75
N PRO A 95 -9.37 -6.58 -7.06
CA PRO A 95 -10.22 -7.78 -7.13
C PRO A 95 -10.90 -8.07 -5.79
N GLU A 96 -12.16 -8.50 -5.85
CA GLU A 96 -12.88 -9.01 -4.68
C GLU A 96 -12.14 -10.21 -4.09
N GLY A 97 -12.06 -10.32 -2.76
CA GLY A 97 -11.29 -11.38 -2.09
C GLY A 97 -9.84 -11.04 -1.77
N PHE A 98 -9.32 -9.89 -2.23
CA PHE A 98 -7.94 -9.49 -1.97
C PHE A 98 -7.66 -9.24 -0.48
N GLU A 99 -8.59 -8.59 0.22
CA GLU A 99 -8.43 -8.25 1.63
C GLU A 99 -8.31 -9.52 2.48
N GLU A 100 -9.22 -10.47 2.26
CA GLU A 100 -9.23 -11.76 2.96
C GLU A 100 -7.99 -12.59 2.65
N LEU A 101 -7.56 -12.61 1.39
CA LEU A 101 -6.35 -13.32 0.99
C LEU A 101 -5.11 -12.70 1.64
N PHE A 102 -5.01 -11.36 1.64
CA PHE A 102 -3.86 -10.68 2.25
C PHE A 102 -3.84 -10.83 3.77
N GLU A 103 -5.00 -10.80 4.42
CA GLU A 103 -5.14 -11.07 5.86
C GLU A 103 -4.65 -12.47 6.20
N HIS A 104 -5.06 -13.49 5.45
CA HIS A 104 -4.60 -14.86 5.65
C HIS A 104 -3.07 -14.99 5.55
N HIS A 105 -2.47 -14.34 4.57
CA HIS A 105 -1.02 -14.30 4.39
C HIS A 105 -0.28 -13.59 5.53
N LEU A 106 -0.86 -12.51 6.07
CA LEU A 106 -0.31 -11.81 7.24
C LEU A 106 -0.41 -12.67 8.51
N GLU A 107 -1.51 -13.40 8.70
CA GLU A 107 -1.70 -14.30 9.85
C GLU A 107 -0.68 -15.45 9.88
N ASP A 108 -0.26 -15.93 8.70
CA ASP A 108 0.74 -16.99 8.55
C ASP A 108 2.19 -16.48 8.63
N SER A 109 2.39 -15.15 8.70
CA SER A 109 3.71 -14.51 8.74
C SER A 109 4.30 -14.41 10.16
N THR A 110 5.62 -14.27 10.25
CA THR A 110 6.38 -14.12 11.49
C THR A 110 6.67 -12.64 11.77
N ILE A 111 5.65 -11.80 11.79
CA ILE A 111 5.77 -10.38 12.15
C ILE A 111 5.57 -10.16 13.67
N PRO A 112 6.27 -9.19 14.30
CA PRO A 112 6.24 -8.95 15.74
C PRO A 112 4.96 -8.28 16.25
N PHE A 113 3.97 -8.02 15.38
CA PHE A 113 2.72 -7.36 15.73
C PHE A 113 1.52 -8.15 15.20
N SER A 114 0.35 -7.96 15.84
CA SER A 114 -0.91 -8.55 15.39
C SER A 114 -1.63 -7.61 14.43
N VAL A 115 -2.25 -8.19 13.40
CA VAL A 115 -3.10 -7.47 12.45
C VAL A 115 -4.55 -7.61 12.91
N ASN A 116 -5.22 -6.49 13.19
CA ASN A 116 -6.58 -6.51 13.73
C ASN A 116 -7.68 -6.36 12.67
N GLU A 117 -7.32 -5.80 11.53
CA GLU A 117 -8.22 -5.57 10.40
C GLU A 117 -7.36 -5.31 9.16
N VAL A 118 -7.70 -5.98 8.06
CA VAL A 118 -7.29 -5.58 6.72
C VAL A 118 -8.49 -4.94 6.02
N ARG A 119 -8.34 -3.69 5.56
CA ARG A 119 -9.42 -2.99 4.85
C ARG A 119 -8.93 -2.21 3.63
N SER A 120 -9.77 -2.12 2.62
CA SER A 120 -9.63 -1.21 1.50
C SER A 120 -10.29 0.14 1.79
N ILE A 121 -10.03 1.10 0.92
CA ILE A 121 -10.60 2.45 1.01
C ILE A 121 -11.45 2.78 -0.21
N ASP A 122 -12.34 3.75 -0.01
CA ASP A 122 -13.09 4.34 -1.10
C ASP A 122 -12.15 4.95 -2.14
N ARG A 123 -12.25 4.45 -3.38
CA ARG A 123 -11.52 4.93 -4.55
C ARG A 123 -9.99 4.80 -4.39
N PRO A 124 -9.47 3.56 -4.29
CA PRO A 124 -8.07 3.26 -3.96
C PRO A 124 -7.04 3.79 -5.00
N LEU A 125 -7.48 4.12 -6.21
CA LEU A 125 -6.62 4.72 -7.25
C LEU A 125 -6.28 6.20 -7.00
N TYR A 126 -7.02 6.89 -6.13
CA TYR A 126 -6.77 8.31 -5.83
C TYR A 126 -5.95 8.53 -4.55
N SER A 127 -5.59 7.46 -3.85
CA SER A 127 -4.98 7.52 -2.52
C SER A 127 -3.66 8.28 -2.51
N VAL A 128 -2.81 8.04 -3.50
CA VAL A 128 -1.52 8.74 -3.65
C VAL A 128 -1.75 10.23 -3.88
N ALA A 129 -2.57 10.60 -4.87
CA ALA A 129 -2.83 12.01 -5.18
C ALA A 129 -3.45 12.77 -3.99
N ARG A 130 -4.35 12.12 -3.25
CA ARG A 130 -4.95 12.69 -2.02
C ARG A 130 -3.92 12.82 -0.90
N GLY A 131 -3.11 11.79 -0.67
CA GLY A 131 -2.04 11.80 0.32
C GLY A 131 -1.02 12.90 0.04
N SER A 132 -0.59 13.04 -1.21
CA SER A 132 0.31 14.12 -1.65
C SER A 132 -0.29 15.51 -1.43
N LEU A 133 -1.59 15.70 -1.68
CA LEU A 133 -2.26 16.97 -1.42
C LEU A 133 -2.31 17.29 0.09
N VAL A 134 -2.60 16.30 0.94
CA VAL A 134 -2.58 16.48 2.40
C VAL A 134 -1.18 16.83 2.87
N ALA A 135 -0.17 16.10 2.41
CA ALA A 135 1.23 16.36 2.76
C ALA A 135 1.66 17.77 2.38
N ALA A 136 1.36 18.22 1.16
CA ALA A 136 1.68 19.57 0.70
C ALA A 136 1.02 20.66 1.56
N ARG A 137 -0.27 20.49 1.91
CA ARG A 137 -0.97 21.45 2.77
C ARG A 137 -0.40 21.49 4.19
N SER A 138 -0.05 20.34 4.75
CA SER A 138 0.58 20.27 6.08
C SER A 138 1.95 20.93 6.11
N GLU A 139 2.70 20.88 5.01
CA GLU A 139 3.97 21.60 4.84
C GLU A 139 3.73 23.12 4.76
N GLU A 140 2.79 23.59 3.94
CA GLU A 140 2.40 25.01 3.87
C GLU A 140 1.96 25.58 5.23
N GLU A 141 1.16 24.84 6.00
CA GLU A 141 0.70 25.24 7.35
C GLU A 141 1.84 25.30 8.37
N SER A 142 2.82 24.39 8.26
CA SER A 142 3.99 24.36 9.15
C SER A 142 4.95 25.52 8.86
N ASP A 143 5.15 25.86 7.58
CA ASP A 143 6.00 26.98 7.17
C ASP A 143 5.35 28.36 7.43
N GLY A 144 4.02 28.45 7.35
CA GLY A 144 3.26 29.67 7.65
C GLY A 144 3.27 30.10 9.13
N SER A 145 3.69 29.23 10.05
CA SER A 145 3.82 29.54 11.48
C SER A 145 5.17 30.20 11.85
N ALA A 146 6.10 30.35 10.91
CA ALA A 146 7.46 30.85 11.17
C ALA A 146 7.68 32.33 10.84
N SER A 147 6.65 33.09 10.41
CA SER A 147 6.80 34.50 10.03
C SER A 147 5.84 35.43 10.77
N ASP A 148 6.26 35.95 11.92
CA ASP A 148 6.26 37.40 12.21
C ASP A 148 6.98 37.68 13.55
N PRO A 149 8.25 38.13 13.56
CA PRO A 149 8.73 38.97 14.64
C PRO A 149 8.18 40.39 14.42
N GLU A 150 7.28 40.84 15.29
CA GLU A 150 6.90 42.26 15.38
C GLU A 150 8.18 43.11 15.47
N PRO A 151 8.31 44.20 14.67
CA PRO A 151 9.47 45.07 14.79
C PRO A 151 9.41 45.79 16.14
N GLU A 152 10.41 45.53 16.99
CA GLU A 152 10.65 46.29 18.23
C GLU A 152 10.71 47.78 17.88
N ALA A 153 9.75 48.55 18.40
CA ALA A 153 9.73 49.99 18.27
C ALA A 153 10.97 50.58 18.96
N GLU A 154 11.86 51.16 18.15
CA GLU A 154 13.02 51.95 18.60
C GLU A 154 12.60 52.99 19.65
N ALA A 155 13.13 52.85 20.86
CA ALA A 155 13.02 53.86 21.91
C ALA A 155 13.76 55.13 21.46
N ALA A 156 13.02 56.21 21.25
CA ALA A 156 13.57 57.53 20.95
C ALA A 156 14.47 58.02 22.11
N PRO A 157 15.63 58.65 21.84
CA PRO A 157 16.48 59.19 22.89
C PRO A 157 15.87 60.47 23.46
N GLU A 158 15.73 60.54 24.78
CA GLU A 158 15.37 61.77 25.49
C GLU A 158 16.42 62.85 25.22
N SER A 159 15.98 64.03 24.80
CA SER A 159 16.80 65.24 24.72
C SER A 159 16.17 66.34 25.56
N ASN A 160 16.77 66.51 26.74
CA ASN A 160 16.91 67.70 27.61
C ASN A 160 15.70 68.59 27.92
#